data_AF-A0A3L7PF61-F1
#
_entry.id   AF-A0A3L7PF61-F1
#
_cell.length_a   1.000
_cell.length_b   1.000
_cell.length_c   1.000
_cell.angle_alpha   90.00
_cell.angle_beta   90.00
_cell.angle_gamma   90.00
#
_symmetry.space_group_name_H-M   'P 1'
#
loop_
_entity.id
_entity.type
_entity.pdbx_description
1 polymer ?
#
loop_
_entity_poly.entity_id
_entity_poly.type
_entity_poly.pdbx_seq_one_letter_code
_entity_poly.pdbx_strand_id
1 'polypeptide(L)'
;MADNVKIKEGTRYDALRIIAMQPWENCGEQLKSYLKPGTSEELQAGAISGALDVPEAAAFDAVLTHVMTYPPANRDLALDGALRTRLGQKAVLLALLKGQVTTEALGPKRLKVLENAVSAASVQ
;
A
#
# COMPACT_ATOMS: atom_id res chain seq x y z
N MET A 1 -10.23 -14.69 11.20
CA MET A 1 -10.21 -13.64 12.25
C MET A 1 -10.61 -12.29 11.67
N ALA A 2 -9.89 -11.78 10.66
CA ALA A 2 -10.21 -10.52 10.00
C ALA A 2 -11.64 -10.48 9.40
N ASP A 3 -12.14 -11.59 8.83
CA ASP A 3 -13.47 -11.60 8.21
C ASP A 3 -14.63 -11.84 9.19
N ASN A 4 -14.33 -12.11 10.46
CA ASN A 4 -15.38 -12.34 11.44
C ASN A 4 -15.92 -11.00 11.95
N VAL A 5 -17.01 -10.52 11.35
CA VAL A 5 -17.66 -9.23 11.69
C VAL A 5 -18.16 -9.13 13.12
N LYS A 6 -18.24 -10.25 13.87
CA LYS A 6 -18.57 -10.24 15.30
C LYS A 6 -17.39 -9.77 16.18
N ILE A 7 -16.19 -9.69 15.61
CA ILE A 7 -14.96 -9.28 16.29
C ILE A 7 -14.77 -7.78 16.08
N LYS A 8 -14.25 -7.09 17.11
CA LYS A 8 -13.98 -5.65 17.05
C LYS A 8 -13.01 -5.31 15.91
N GLU A 9 -13.20 -4.16 15.29
CA GLU A 9 -12.39 -3.73 14.14
C GLU A 9 -10.89 -3.67 14.48
N GLY A 10 -10.49 -3.15 15.64
CA GLY A 10 -9.07 -3.16 16.05
C GLY A 10 -8.41 -4.55 16.07
N THR A 11 -9.11 -5.57 16.57
CA THR A 11 -8.56 -6.95 16.53
C THR A 11 -8.54 -7.51 15.10
N ARG A 12 -9.49 -7.10 14.25
CA ARG A 12 -9.51 -7.47 12.83
C ARG A 12 -8.41 -6.75 12.05
N TYR A 13 -8.11 -5.50 12.40
CA TYR A 13 -6.97 -4.71 11.91
C TYR A 13 -5.67 -5.43 12.24
N ASP A 14 -5.47 -5.84 13.49
CA ASP A 14 -4.27 -6.57 13.89
C ASP A 14 -4.16 -7.90 13.12
N ALA A 15 -5.28 -8.60 12.94
CA ALA A 15 -5.30 -9.83 12.15
C ALA A 15 -4.88 -9.61 10.68
N LEU A 16 -5.22 -8.47 10.07
CA LEU A 16 -4.77 -8.10 8.72
C LEU A 16 -3.26 -7.83 8.65
N ARG A 17 -2.67 -7.32 9.73
CA ARG A 17 -1.21 -7.16 9.80
C ARG A 17 -0.49 -8.48 10.03
N ILE A 18 -1.08 -9.40 10.79
CA ILE A 18 -0.49 -10.71 11.05
C ILE A 18 -0.56 -11.63 9.82
N ILE A 19 -1.67 -11.61 9.05
CA ILE A 19 -1.76 -12.48 7.86
C ILE A 19 -0.70 -12.14 6.80
N ALA A 20 -0.24 -10.89 6.74
CA ALA A 20 0.83 -10.45 5.87
C ALA A 20 2.20 -11.09 6.19
N MET A 21 2.34 -11.84 7.29
CA MET A 21 3.52 -12.67 7.55
C MET A 21 3.57 -13.93 6.66
N GLN A 22 2.49 -14.27 5.98
CA GLN A 22 2.45 -15.35 4.98
C GLN A 22 2.88 -14.84 3.60
N PRO A 23 3.38 -15.72 2.71
CA PRO A 23 3.62 -15.38 1.31
C PRO A 23 2.41 -14.72 0.64
N TRP A 24 2.64 -13.80 -0.31
CA TRP A 24 1.55 -13.04 -0.95
C TRP A 24 0.52 -13.95 -1.64
N GLU A 25 0.96 -15.06 -2.21
CA GLU A 25 0.12 -16.10 -2.80
C GLU A 25 -0.96 -16.64 -1.83
N ASN A 26 -0.70 -16.61 -0.52
CA ASN A 26 -1.61 -17.12 0.50
C ASN A 26 -2.46 -16.01 1.15
N CYS A 27 -1.91 -14.81 1.34
CA CYS A 27 -2.61 -13.71 2.03
C CYS A 27 -3.23 -12.66 1.09
N GLY A 28 -2.78 -12.61 -0.16
CA GLY A 28 -3.03 -11.51 -1.07
C GLY A 28 -4.48 -11.36 -1.49
N GLU A 29 -5.22 -12.46 -1.69
CA GLU A 29 -6.65 -12.39 -2.00
C GLU A 29 -7.44 -11.75 -0.85
N GLN A 30 -7.16 -12.17 0.38
CA GLN A 30 -7.82 -11.62 1.55
C GLN A 30 -7.47 -10.14 1.73
N LEU A 31 -6.19 -9.77 1.66
CA LEU A 31 -5.78 -8.37 1.78
C LEU A 31 -6.41 -7.47 0.70
N LYS A 32 -6.44 -7.94 -0.56
CA LYS A 32 -7.11 -7.22 -1.67
C LYS A 32 -8.58 -6.94 -1.39
N SER A 33 -9.29 -7.81 -0.67
CA SER A 33 -10.70 -7.58 -0.33
C SER A 33 -10.91 -6.35 0.56
N TYR A 34 -9.93 -6.02 1.41
CA TYR A 34 -9.94 -4.86 2.31
C TYR A 34 -9.27 -3.61 1.71
N LEU A 35 -8.61 -3.74 0.56
CA LEU A 35 -8.05 -2.60 -0.20
C LEU A 35 -9.09 -1.95 -1.13
N LYS A 36 -10.33 -2.44 -1.17
CA LYS A 36 -11.36 -1.91 -2.07
C LYS A 36 -11.94 -0.59 -1.54
N PRO A 37 -12.48 0.27 -2.43
CA PRO A 37 -13.30 1.40 -2.02
C PRO A 37 -14.47 0.94 -1.15
N GLY A 38 -14.79 1.70 -0.10
CA GLY A 38 -15.93 1.41 0.78
C GLY A 38 -15.64 0.45 1.95
N THR A 39 -14.42 -0.10 2.05
CA THR A 39 -13.97 -0.77 3.28
C THR A 39 -13.86 0.25 4.42
N SER A 40 -14.15 -0.16 5.67
CA SER A 40 -13.88 0.65 6.88
C SER A 40 -12.46 1.25 6.82
N GLU A 41 -12.31 2.53 7.17
CA GLU A 41 -11.02 3.21 7.11
C GLU A 41 -9.97 2.48 7.97
N GLU A 42 -10.36 1.97 9.13
CA GLU A 42 -9.50 1.21 10.04
C GLU A 42 -9.05 -0.09 9.37
N LEU A 43 -9.98 -0.91 8.88
CA LEU A 43 -9.64 -2.19 8.24
C LEU A 43 -8.81 -2.00 6.96
N GLN A 44 -9.11 -0.96 6.18
CA GLN A 44 -8.33 -0.61 5.00
C GLN A 44 -6.91 -0.17 5.40
N ALA A 45 -6.74 0.60 6.48
CA ALA A 45 -5.41 0.94 7.00
C ALA A 45 -4.63 -0.31 7.43
N GLY A 46 -5.31 -1.30 8.02
CA GLY A 46 -4.72 -2.59 8.39
C GLY A 46 -4.24 -3.38 7.18
N ALA A 47 -5.06 -3.44 6.14
CA ALA A 47 -4.72 -4.10 4.89
C ALA A 47 -3.60 -3.39 4.12
N ILE A 48 -3.60 -2.05 4.08
CA ILE A 48 -2.51 -1.25 3.51
C ILE A 48 -1.21 -1.54 4.27
N SER A 49 -1.25 -1.47 5.60
CA SER A 49 -0.06 -1.70 6.44
C SER A 49 0.50 -3.11 6.23
N GLY A 50 -0.37 -4.13 6.29
CA GLY A 50 0.02 -5.52 6.06
C GLY A 50 0.59 -5.74 4.67
N ALA A 51 -0.11 -5.30 3.61
CA ALA A 51 0.36 -5.49 2.23
C ALA A 51 1.72 -4.83 1.97
N LEU A 52 1.98 -3.64 2.53
CA LEU A 52 3.26 -2.95 2.37
C LEU A 52 4.43 -3.59 3.14
N ASP A 53 4.13 -4.44 4.13
CA ASP A 53 5.14 -5.23 4.85
C ASP A 53 5.55 -6.50 4.04
N VAL A 54 4.78 -6.88 3.00
CA VAL A 54 5.11 -8.00 2.11
C VAL A 54 6.12 -7.56 1.03
N PRO A 55 7.32 -8.16 0.95
CA PRO A 55 8.38 -7.73 0.04
C PRO A 55 8.18 -8.21 -1.41
N GLU A 56 6.95 -8.17 -1.92
CA GLU A 56 6.57 -8.63 -3.25
C GLU A 56 5.94 -7.51 -4.08
N ALA A 57 6.31 -7.40 -5.36
CA ALA A 57 5.83 -6.32 -6.24
C ALA A 57 4.30 -6.31 -6.36
N ALA A 58 3.67 -7.49 -6.35
CA ALA A 58 2.22 -7.64 -6.45
C ALA A 58 1.48 -7.06 -5.23
N ALA A 59 2.11 -7.00 -4.06
CA ALA A 59 1.52 -6.41 -2.86
C ALA A 59 1.47 -4.87 -2.97
N PHE A 60 2.55 -4.25 -3.44
CA PHE A 60 2.58 -2.81 -3.73
C PHE A 60 1.60 -2.43 -4.84
N ASP A 61 1.53 -3.20 -5.93
CA ASP A 61 0.60 -2.95 -7.03
C ASP A 61 -0.87 -3.04 -6.56
N ALA A 62 -1.19 -4.00 -5.69
CA ALA A 62 -2.52 -4.12 -5.09
C ALA A 62 -2.91 -2.88 -4.26
N VAL A 63 -1.98 -2.35 -3.44
CA VAL A 63 -2.22 -1.12 -2.66
C VAL A 63 -2.39 0.08 -3.59
N LEU A 64 -1.55 0.22 -4.62
CA LEU A 64 -1.54 1.37 -5.51
C LEU A 64 -2.72 1.38 -6.50
N THR A 65 -3.33 0.23 -6.79
CA THR A 65 -4.48 0.12 -7.70
C THR A 65 -5.66 1.00 -7.29
N HIS A 66 -5.89 1.17 -5.99
CA HIS A 66 -7.03 1.94 -5.45
C HIS A 66 -6.61 3.20 -4.69
N VAL A 67 -5.32 3.59 -4.72
CA VAL A 67 -4.75 4.61 -3.83
C VAL A 67 -5.45 5.97 -3.91
N MET A 68 -5.89 6.37 -5.11
CA MET A 68 -6.61 7.63 -5.31
C MET A 68 -8.06 7.60 -4.83
N THR A 69 -8.61 6.42 -4.52
CA THR A 69 -9.95 6.24 -3.95
C THR A 69 -9.94 6.16 -2.43
N TYR A 70 -8.77 5.98 -1.81
CA TYR A 70 -8.66 5.91 -0.35
C TYR A 70 -9.02 7.24 0.31
N PRO A 71 -9.56 7.21 1.54
CA PRO A 71 -9.62 8.37 2.41
C PRO A 71 -8.23 9.03 2.54
N PRO A 72 -8.15 10.35 2.79
CA PRO A 72 -6.88 11.09 2.79
C PRO A 72 -5.79 10.45 3.68
N ALA A 73 -6.12 10.06 4.90
CA ALA A 73 -5.16 9.45 5.83
C ALA A 73 -4.63 8.10 5.32
N ASN A 74 -5.49 7.27 4.73
CA ASN A 74 -5.10 5.97 4.18
C ASN A 74 -4.31 6.11 2.88
N ARG A 75 -4.61 7.15 2.07
CA ARG A 75 -3.82 7.49 0.89
C ARG A 75 -2.40 7.89 1.29
N ASP A 76 -2.27 8.74 2.29
CA ASP A 76 -0.96 9.16 2.81
C ASP A 76 -0.19 7.96 3.38
N LEU A 77 -0.85 7.11 4.17
CA LEU A 77 -0.28 5.85 4.67
C LEU A 77 0.25 4.96 3.53
N ALA A 78 -0.54 4.77 2.47
CA ALA A 78 -0.18 3.95 1.32
C ALA A 78 1.04 4.50 0.57
N LEU A 79 1.02 5.80 0.26
CA LEU A 79 2.08 6.45 -0.50
C LEU A 79 3.37 6.56 0.33
N ASP A 80 3.29 6.98 1.59
CA ASP A 80 4.46 7.10 2.46
C ASP A 80 5.06 5.73 2.79
N GLY A 81 4.21 4.73 3.04
CA GLY A 81 4.65 3.37 3.31
C GLY A 81 5.36 2.74 2.11
N ALA A 82 4.82 2.88 0.90
CA ALA A 82 5.46 2.37 -0.32
C ALA A 82 6.85 2.98 -0.56
N LEU A 83 7.02 4.27 -0.27
CA LEU A 83 8.27 4.98 -0.51
C LEU A 83 9.42 4.59 0.44
N ARG A 84 9.16 3.79 1.48
CA ARG A 84 10.18 3.31 2.43
C ARG A 84 11.14 2.29 1.84
N THR A 85 10.76 1.62 0.75
CA THR A 85 11.57 0.55 0.15
C THR A 85 11.87 0.84 -1.31
N ARG A 86 12.98 0.31 -1.84
CA ARG A 86 13.31 0.43 -3.27
C ARG A 86 12.23 -0.21 -4.15
N LEU A 87 11.64 -1.32 -3.70
CA LEU A 87 10.59 -2.02 -4.44
C LEU A 87 9.32 -1.17 -4.52
N GLY A 88 8.89 -0.59 -3.41
CA GLY A 88 7.73 0.30 -3.40
C GLY A 88 7.97 1.62 -4.14
N GLN A 89 9.18 2.19 -4.09
CA GLN A 89 9.54 3.34 -4.93
C GLN A 89 9.39 3.02 -6.43
N LYS A 90 9.86 1.85 -6.88
CA LYS A 90 9.64 1.39 -8.26
C LYS A 90 8.14 1.23 -8.57
N ALA A 91 7.37 0.68 -7.63
CA ALA A 91 5.92 0.53 -7.81
C ALA A 91 5.20 1.88 -7.95
N VAL A 92 5.57 2.88 -7.15
CA VAL A 92 5.01 4.24 -7.25
C VAL A 92 5.39 4.91 -8.58
N LEU A 93 6.62 4.74 -9.06
CA LEU A 93 7.02 5.22 -10.39
C LEU A 93 6.20 4.56 -11.51
N LEU A 94 5.97 3.25 -11.42
CA LEU A 94 5.10 2.54 -12.38
C LEU A 94 3.65 3.03 -12.29
N ALA A 95 3.14 3.28 -11.09
CA ALA A 95 1.79 3.82 -10.90
C ALA A 95 1.64 5.25 -11.47
N LEU A 96 2.68 6.08 -11.38
CA LEU A 96 2.75 7.38 -12.06
C LEU A 96 2.69 7.20 -13.58
N LEU A 97 3.51 6.32 -14.14
CA LEU A 97 3.53 6.05 -15.59
C LEU A 97 2.20 5.50 -16.11
N LYS A 98 1.48 4.72 -15.29
CA LYS A 98 0.15 4.20 -15.58
C LYS A 98 -0.98 5.23 -15.36
N GLY A 99 -0.69 6.41 -14.83
CA GLY A 99 -1.69 7.41 -14.45
C GLY A 99 -2.58 7.02 -13.26
N GLN A 100 -2.17 6.01 -12.47
CA GLN A 100 -2.88 5.58 -11.26
C GLN A 100 -2.60 6.51 -10.07
N VAL A 101 -1.46 7.19 -10.09
CA VAL A 101 -1.06 8.23 -9.14
C VAL A 101 -0.66 9.46 -9.96
N THR A 102 -0.90 10.65 -9.42
CA THR A 102 -0.48 11.91 -10.07
C THR A 102 0.65 12.58 -9.30
N THR A 103 1.37 13.47 -9.96
CA THR A 103 2.42 14.30 -9.37
C THR A 103 1.87 15.20 -8.25
N GLU A 104 0.64 15.68 -8.40
CA GLU A 104 -0.06 16.51 -7.41
C GLU A 104 -0.38 15.69 -6.16
N ALA A 105 -0.82 14.44 -6.33
CA ALA A 105 -1.14 13.54 -5.23
C ALA A 105 0.10 13.14 -4.41
N LEU A 106 1.26 13.03 -5.05
CA LEU A 106 2.53 12.80 -4.37
C LEU A 106 2.99 14.04 -3.62
N GLY A 107 2.86 15.22 -4.23
CA GLY A 107 3.39 16.45 -3.69
C GLY A 107 4.93 16.47 -3.65
N PRO A 108 5.51 17.62 -3.28
CA PRO A 108 6.95 17.86 -3.45
C PRO A 108 7.82 16.93 -2.60
N LYS A 109 7.37 16.56 -1.40
CA LYS A 109 8.15 15.70 -0.49
C LYS A 109 8.36 14.30 -1.07
N ARG A 110 7.28 13.67 -1.55
CA ARG A 110 7.33 12.30 -2.10
C ARG A 110 8.01 12.26 -3.46
N LEU A 111 7.77 13.28 -4.30
CA LEU A 111 8.50 13.44 -5.56
C LEU A 111 10.02 13.50 -5.32
N LYS A 112 10.45 14.23 -4.28
CA LYS A 112 11.89 14.31 -3.96
C LYS A 112 12.50 12.96 -3.60
N VAL A 113 11.76 12.10 -2.89
CA VAL A 113 12.20 10.73 -2.58
C VAL A 113 12.41 9.93 -3.86
N LEU A 114 11.48 10.02 -4.81
CA LEU A 114 11.56 9.32 -6.09
C LEU A 114 12.72 9.83 -6.97
N GLU A 115 12.93 11.14 -7.05
CA GLU A 115 14.07 11.74 -7.75
C GLU A 115 15.40 11.19 -7.23
N ASN A 116 15.55 11.15 -5.90
CA ASN A 116 16.75 10.63 -5.25
C ASN A 116 16.93 9.13 -5.53
N ALA A 117 15.84 8.35 -5.54
CA ALA A 117 15.87 6.92 -5.83
C ALA A 117 16.31 6.63 -7.27
N VAL A 118 15.80 7.39 -8.25
CA VAL A 118 16.22 7.30 -9.66
C VAL A 118 17.68 7.70 -9.82
N SER A 119 18.09 8.82 -9.20
CA SER A 119 19.48 9.29 -9.28
C SER A 119 20.47 8.27 -8.73
N ALA A 120 20.14 7.61 -7.61
CA ALA A 120 20.96 6.56 -7.03
C ALA A 120 21.07 5.30 -7.91
N ALA A 121 20.08 5.02 -8.75
CA ALA A 121 20.08 3.88 -9.67
C ALA A 121 20.95 4.12 -10.92
N SER A 122 21.11 5.38 -11.35
CA SER A 122 21.92 5.75 -12.52
C SER A 122 23.44 5.80 -12.26
N VAL A 123 23.88 5.62 -11.01
CA VAL A 123 25.31 5.63 -10.61
C VAL A 123 25.84 4.19 -10.40
N GLN A 124 25.02 3.17 -10.64
CA GLN A 124 25.39 1.74 -10.58
C GLN A 124 25.43 1.14 -11.98
#